data_AF-A0A100WBX5-F1
#
_entry.id   AF-A0A100WBX5-F1
#
_cell.length_a   1.000
_cell.length_b   1.000
_cell.length_c   1.000
_cell.angle_alpha   90.00
_cell.angle_beta   90.00
_cell.angle_gamma   90.00
#
_symmetry.space_group_name_H-M   'P 1'
#
loop_
_entity.id
_entity.type
_entity.pdbx_description
1 polymer ?
#
loop_
_entity_poly.entity_id
_entity_poly.type
_entity_poly.pdbx_seq_one_letter_code
_entity_poly.pdbx_strand_id
1 'polypeptide(L)'
;MGEPLKLSEVSKRCGIKVRTLQFLVADGLLPAERTPQGHPLIPDDAVPTWAQCRALLEQHRDRHLQQAAKMLDRVLLELEAVRNDITEAREHPTEPLGIDFTAASRYGSGSGQTTLAAAMTQFEHARINVELYHRALTEVIDADRT
;
A
#
# COMPACT_ATOMS: atom_id res chain seq x y z
N MET A 1 -14.50 24.63 21.82
CA MET A 1 -14.21 23.86 20.59
C MET A 1 -14.02 24.87 19.48
N GLY A 2 -12.87 24.85 18.81
CA GLY A 2 -12.61 25.73 17.66
C GLY A 2 -13.42 25.29 16.44
N GLU A 3 -13.60 26.20 15.48
CA GLU A 3 -14.29 25.89 14.22
C GLU A 3 -13.43 24.95 13.35
N PRO A 4 -14.01 23.90 12.74
CA PRO A 4 -13.25 22.96 11.91
C PRO A 4 -12.70 23.65 10.66
N LEU A 5 -11.44 23.35 10.34
CA LEU A 5 -10.64 24.06 9.34
C LEU A 5 -10.62 23.37 7.99
N LYS A 6 -10.52 24.16 6.93
CA LYS A 6 -10.28 23.64 5.58
C LYS A 6 -8.85 23.13 5.46
N LEU A 7 -8.63 22.13 4.60
CA LEU A 7 -7.27 21.59 4.39
C LEU A 7 -6.24 22.64 3.93
N SER A 8 -6.67 23.71 3.25
CA SER A 8 -5.78 24.83 2.88
C SER A 8 -5.33 25.66 4.09
N GLU A 9 -6.15 25.76 5.13
CA GLU A 9 -5.80 26.44 6.39
C GLU A 9 -4.92 25.52 7.24
N VAL A 10 -5.27 24.24 7.34
CA VAL A 10 -4.44 23.21 7.98
C VAL A 10 -3.05 23.20 7.36
N SER A 11 -2.96 23.18 6.03
CA SER A 11 -1.71 23.21 5.26
C SER A 11 -0.80 24.37 5.66
N LYS A 12 -1.37 25.58 5.82
CA LYS A 12 -0.61 26.76 6.25
C LYS A 12 -0.12 26.62 7.70
N ARG A 13 -0.90 25.98 8.57
CA ARG A 13 -0.54 25.80 9.99
C ARG A 13 0.51 24.73 10.21
N CYS A 14 0.44 23.63 9.47
CA CYS A 14 1.32 22.47 9.67
C CYS A 14 2.48 22.37 8.68
N GLY A 15 2.52 23.22 7.65
CA GLY A 15 3.56 23.19 6.63
C GLY A 15 3.49 22.00 5.68
N ILE A 16 2.37 21.28 5.64
CA ILE A 16 2.17 20.10 4.78
C ILE A 16 1.31 20.47 3.59
N LYS A 17 1.67 20.02 2.38
CA LYS A 17 0.87 20.26 1.16
C LYS A 17 -0.53 19.69 1.31
N VAL A 18 -1.53 20.43 0.83
CA VAL A 18 -2.96 20.02 0.83
C VAL A 18 -3.15 18.62 0.25
N ARG A 19 -2.43 18.27 -0.81
CA ARG A 19 -2.51 16.94 -1.43
C ARG A 19 -2.12 15.81 -0.47
N THR A 20 -1.05 15.99 0.30
CA THR A 20 -0.63 15.01 1.31
C THR A 20 -1.65 14.92 2.45
N LEU A 21 -2.23 16.05 2.87
CA LEU A 21 -3.31 16.04 3.85
C LEU A 21 -4.57 15.32 3.34
N GLN A 22 -4.97 15.52 2.08
CA GLN A 22 -6.07 14.80 1.45
C GLN A 22 -5.82 13.29 1.44
N PHE A 23 -4.58 12.89 1.11
CA PHE A 23 -4.16 11.50 1.13
C PHE A 23 -4.27 10.90 2.53
N LEU A 24 -3.71 11.56 3.55
CA LEU A 24 -3.79 11.09 4.94
C LEU A 24 -5.23 11.01 5.46
N VAL A 25 -6.11 11.93 5.07
CA VAL A 25 -7.55 11.88 5.39
C VAL A 25 -8.24 10.72 4.67
N ALA A 26 -7.93 10.50 3.39
CA ALA A 26 -8.53 9.42 2.60
C ALA A 26 -8.17 8.04 3.18
N ASP A 27 -6.95 7.89 3.70
CA ASP A 27 -6.46 6.68 4.36
C ASP A 27 -6.88 6.59 5.84
N GLY A 28 -7.67 7.55 6.34
CA GLY A 28 -8.19 7.55 7.71
C GLY A 28 -7.14 7.85 8.79
N LEU A 29 -5.99 8.41 8.42
CA LEU A 29 -4.89 8.73 9.33
C LEU A 29 -5.04 10.09 10.00
N LEU A 30 -5.89 10.95 9.45
CA LEU A 30 -6.29 12.20 10.06
C LEU A 30 -7.81 12.24 10.21
N PRO A 31 -8.32 12.69 11.36
CA PRO A 31 -9.76 12.86 11.56
C PRO A 31 -10.25 14.01 10.67
N ALA A 32 -11.32 13.76 9.94
CA ALA A 32 -11.98 14.79 9.14
C ALA A 32 -13.49 14.61 9.16
N GLU A 33 -14.19 15.72 9.38
CA GLU A 33 -15.61 15.85 9.13
C GLU A 33 -15.83 16.21 7.66
N ARG A 34 -17.03 15.95 7.13
CA ARG A 34 -17.38 16.28 5.75
C ARG A 34 -18.42 17.39 5.74
N THR A 35 -18.19 18.39 4.89
CA THR A 35 -19.25 19.35 4.57
C THR A 35 -20.39 18.65 3.83
N PRO A 36 -21.59 19.27 3.72
CA PRO A 36 -22.66 18.76 2.86
C PRO A 36 -22.24 18.55 1.39
N GLN A 37 -21.19 19.26 0.94
CA GLN A 37 -20.62 19.16 -0.41
C GLN A 37 -19.47 18.13 -0.49
N GLY A 38 -19.15 17.44 0.61
CA GLY A 38 -18.14 16.38 0.67
C GLY A 38 -16.70 16.84 0.91
N HIS A 39 -16.47 18.13 1.15
CA HIS A 39 -15.13 18.64 1.44
C HIS A 39 -14.70 18.25 2.86
N PRO A 40 -13.46 17.74 3.05
CA PRO A 40 -12.96 17.40 4.38
C PRO A 40 -12.63 18.67 5.18
N LEU A 41 -13.05 18.70 6.43
CA LEU A 41 -12.70 19.70 7.43
C LEU A 41 -12.05 19.00 8.62
N ILE A 42 -10.93 19.53 9.12
CA ILE A 42 -10.21 18.98 10.26
C ILE A 42 -10.57 19.79 11.50
N PRO A 43 -11.02 19.16 12.60
CA PRO A 43 -11.23 19.86 13.87
C PRO A 43 -9.98 20.65 14.29
N ASP A 44 -10.15 21.87 14.80
CA ASP A 44 -9.04 22.78 15.12
C ASP A 44 -8.02 22.17 16.11
N ASP A 45 -8.51 21.37 17.06
CA ASP A 45 -7.73 20.64 18.06
C ASP A 45 -7.08 19.35 17.51
N ALA A 46 -7.44 18.94 16.30
CA ALA A 46 -6.91 17.77 15.61
C ALA A 46 -5.96 18.12 14.45
N VAL A 47 -5.60 19.40 14.30
CA VAL A 47 -4.60 19.83 13.30
C VAL A 47 -3.25 19.18 13.63
N PRO A 48 -2.70 18.34 12.73
CA PRO A 48 -1.42 17.69 12.98
C PRO A 48 -0.27 18.70 12.85
N THR A 49 0.80 18.47 13.60
CA THR A 49 2.10 19.12 13.38
C THR A 49 2.81 18.49 12.18
N TRP A 50 3.80 19.19 11.62
CA TRP A 50 4.66 18.64 10.57
C TRP A 50 5.30 17.30 10.99
N ALA A 51 5.83 17.25 12.21
CA ALA A 51 6.49 16.06 12.76
C ALA A 51 5.53 14.86 12.89
N GLN A 52 4.27 15.10 13.29
CA GLN A 52 3.24 14.05 13.33
C GLN A 52 2.91 13.52 11.94
N CYS A 53 2.74 14.39 10.94
CA CYS A 53 2.51 13.97 9.56
C CYS A 53 3.68 13.14 9.02
N ARG A 54 4.93 13.57 9.28
CA ARG A 54 6.12 12.81 8.91
C ARG A 54 6.14 11.43 9.57
N ALA A 55 5.93 11.36 10.88
CA ALA A 55 5.93 10.10 11.62
C ALA A 55 4.85 9.13 11.11
N LEU A 56 3.64 9.62 10.82
CA LEU A 56 2.57 8.81 10.23
C LEU A 56 2.99 8.22 8.88
N LEU A 57 3.58 9.04 8.00
CA LEU A 57 4.05 8.60 6.69
C LEU A 57 5.20 7.60 6.79
N GLU A 58 6.17 7.82 7.69
CA GLU A 58 7.28 6.90 7.95
C GLU A 58 6.76 5.54 8.44
N GLN A 59 5.87 5.55 9.43
CA GLN A 59 5.29 4.33 10.00
C GLN A 59 4.50 3.54 8.95
N HIS A 60 3.67 4.20 8.15
CA HIS A 60 2.86 3.53 7.14
C HIS A 60 3.71 3.03 5.96
N ARG A 61 4.70 3.81 5.53
CA ARG A 61 5.67 3.36 4.52
C ARG A 61 6.37 2.08 4.99
N ASP A 62 6.83 2.03 6.23
CA ASP A 62 7.48 0.83 6.78
C ASP A 62 6.51 -0.36 6.82
N ARG A 63 5.28 -0.16 7.28
CA ARG A 63 4.24 -1.20 7.25
C ARG A 63 4.01 -1.74 5.83
N HIS A 64 3.95 -0.87 4.83
CA HIS A 64 3.80 -1.29 3.44
C HIS A 64 5.03 -2.02 2.89
N LEU A 65 6.25 -1.63 3.31
CA LEU A 65 7.47 -2.36 2.97
C LEU A 65 7.47 -3.77 3.58
N GLN A 66 7.09 -3.90 4.85
CA GLN A 66 6.94 -5.20 5.51
C GLN A 66 5.88 -6.07 4.79
N GLN A 67 4.78 -5.47 4.36
CA GLN A 67 3.77 -6.18 3.59
C GLN A 67 4.29 -6.61 2.21
N ALA A 68 5.02 -5.73 1.50
CA ALA A 68 5.63 -6.06 0.22
C ALA A 68 6.63 -7.21 0.34
N ALA A 69 7.45 -7.23 1.41
CA ALA A 69 8.36 -8.34 1.70
C ALA A 69 7.60 -9.67 1.86
N LYS A 70 6.52 -9.69 2.66
CA LYS A 70 5.67 -10.89 2.80
C LYS A 70 5.05 -11.36 1.49
N MET A 71 4.64 -10.43 0.62
CA MET A 71 4.08 -10.79 -0.69
C MET A 71 5.17 -11.31 -1.64
N LEU A 72 6.40 -10.79 -1.54
CA LEU A 72 7.54 -11.33 -2.27
C LEU A 72 7.89 -12.75 -1.81
N ASP A 73 7.93 -13.00 -0.51
CA ASP A 73 8.15 -14.36 0.03
C ASP A 73 7.12 -15.35 -0.51
N ARG A 74 5.87 -14.92 -0.63
CA ARG A 74 4.82 -15.72 -1.26
C ARG A 74 5.08 -15.96 -2.74
N VAL A 75 5.49 -14.95 -3.51
CA VAL A 75 5.88 -15.14 -4.92
C VAL A 75 7.00 -16.17 -5.05
N LEU A 76 8.00 -16.12 -4.16
CA LEU A 76 9.09 -17.08 -4.14
C LEU A 76 8.61 -18.51 -3.86
N LEU A 77 7.67 -18.68 -2.93
CA LEU A 77 7.04 -19.98 -2.64
C LEU A 77 6.31 -20.54 -3.86
N GLU A 78 5.51 -19.73 -4.55
CA GLU A 78 4.78 -20.18 -5.75
C GLU A 78 5.75 -20.52 -6.90
N LEU A 79 6.86 -19.78 -7.04
CA LEU A 79 7.91 -20.09 -8.02
C LEU A 79 8.62 -21.41 -7.69
N GLU A 80 8.82 -21.72 -6.42
CA GLU A 80 9.37 -23.00 -5.97
C GLU A 80 8.42 -24.16 -6.29
N ALA A 81 7.12 -24.00 -6.06
CA ALA A 81 6.12 -25.00 -6.45
C ALA A 81 6.14 -25.28 -7.96
N VAL A 82 6.15 -24.21 -8.79
CA VAL A 82 6.28 -24.33 -10.25
C VAL A 82 7.59 -25.03 -10.65
N ARG A 83 8.71 -24.74 -9.97
CA ARG A 83 10.00 -25.40 -10.24
C ARG A 83 9.96 -26.89 -9.91
N ASN A 84 9.26 -27.27 -8.85
CA ASN A 84 9.10 -28.67 -8.45
C ASN A 84 8.31 -29.44 -9.52
N ASP A 85 7.18 -28.88 -9.99
CA ASP A 85 6.38 -29.47 -11.08
C ASP A 85 7.20 -29.65 -12.37
N ILE A 86 8.06 -28.69 -12.72
CA ILE A 86 8.96 -28.80 -13.88
C ILE A 86 9.97 -29.94 -13.69
N THR A 87 10.49 -30.09 -12.47
CA THR A 87 11.46 -31.14 -12.15
C THR A 87 10.80 -32.51 -12.24
N GLU A 88 9.61 -32.67 -11.64
CA GLU A 88 8.81 -33.89 -11.69
C GLU A 88 8.44 -34.25 -13.14
N ALA A 89 7.99 -33.30 -13.95
CA ALA A 89 7.67 -33.55 -15.35
C ALA A 89 8.88 -34.03 -16.19
N ARG A 90 10.10 -33.68 -15.79
CA ARG A 90 11.33 -34.18 -16.44
C ARG A 90 11.70 -35.58 -16.00
N GLU A 91 11.43 -35.92 -14.75
CA GLU A 91 11.69 -37.24 -14.17
C GLU A 91 10.62 -38.26 -14.61
N HIS A 92 9.38 -37.79 -14.79
CA HIS A 92 8.18 -38.59 -15.08
C HIS A 92 7.47 -38.12 -16.37
N PRO A 93 8.06 -38.30 -17.56
CA PRO A 93 7.58 -37.67 -18.80
C PRO A 93 6.22 -38.18 -19.31
N THR A 94 5.73 -39.30 -18.78
CA THR A 94 4.40 -39.86 -19.14
C THR A 94 3.29 -39.45 -18.19
N GLU A 95 3.62 -38.80 -17.08
CA GLU A 95 2.65 -38.38 -16.07
C GLU A 95 2.06 -37.00 -16.42
N PRO A 96 0.86 -36.67 -15.91
CA PRO A 96 0.29 -35.34 -16.11
C PRO A 96 1.18 -34.23 -15.55
N LEU A 97 1.19 -33.07 -16.19
CA LEU A 97 1.87 -31.89 -15.65
C LEU A 97 1.22 -31.45 -14.34
N GLY A 98 2.05 -31.02 -13.39
CA GLY A 98 1.61 -30.53 -12.09
C GLY A 98 0.69 -29.29 -12.16
N ILE A 99 -0.09 -29.11 -11.09
CA ILE A 99 -1.14 -28.09 -11.01
C ILE A 99 -0.53 -26.70 -10.95
N ASP A 100 0.56 -26.52 -10.22
CA ASP A 100 1.17 -25.20 -10.02
C ASP A 100 1.78 -24.69 -11.32
N PHE A 101 2.43 -25.56 -12.10
CA PHE A 101 2.91 -25.24 -13.45
C PHE A 101 1.76 -24.88 -14.40
N THR A 102 0.70 -25.69 -14.44
CA THR A 102 -0.42 -25.48 -15.38
C THR A 102 -1.34 -24.31 -14.99
N ALA A 103 -1.35 -23.92 -13.72
CA ALA A 103 -2.13 -22.80 -13.18
C ALA A 103 -1.31 -21.52 -12.96
N ALA A 104 0.00 -21.52 -13.18
CA ALA A 104 0.91 -20.41 -12.88
C ALA A 104 0.42 -19.04 -13.40
N SER A 105 -0.11 -18.99 -14.63
CA SER A 105 -0.62 -17.77 -15.27
C SER A 105 -2.13 -17.56 -15.13
N ARG A 106 -2.85 -18.50 -14.51
CA ARG A 106 -4.31 -18.44 -14.40
C ARG A 106 -4.72 -17.55 -13.22
N TYR A 107 -5.57 -16.58 -13.52
CA TYR A 107 -6.32 -15.80 -12.54
C TYR A 107 -7.54 -16.62 -12.09
N GLY A 108 -7.33 -17.67 -11.29
CA GLY A 108 -8.42 -18.49 -10.76
C GLY A 108 -9.12 -17.83 -9.57
N SER A 109 -10.44 -17.67 -9.63
CA SER A 109 -11.30 -17.18 -8.55
C SER A 109 -11.68 -18.24 -7.49
N GLY A 110 -10.99 -19.39 -7.48
CA GLY A 110 -11.24 -20.47 -6.54
C GLY A 110 -10.69 -20.15 -5.15
N SER A 111 -11.57 -20.00 -4.16
CA SER A 111 -11.20 -19.83 -2.75
C SER A 111 -10.42 -21.06 -2.27
N GLY A 112 -9.09 -20.98 -2.24
CA GLY A 112 -8.22 -22.02 -1.68
C GLY A 112 -6.92 -22.30 -2.44
N GLN A 113 -6.80 -21.90 -3.70
CA GLN A 113 -5.53 -22.04 -4.45
C GLN A 113 -4.95 -20.66 -4.73
N THR A 114 -3.77 -20.39 -4.19
CA THR A 114 -3.03 -19.17 -4.46
C THR A 114 -2.12 -19.46 -5.64
N THR A 115 -2.42 -18.92 -6.83
CA THR A 115 -1.54 -19.11 -7.99
C THR A 115 -0.38 -18.11 -7.97
N LEU A 116 0.68 -18.39 -8.73
CA LEU A 116 1.78 -17.45 -8.96
C LEU A 116 1.24 -16.09 -9.46
N ALA A 117 0.30 -16.07 -10.41
CA ALA A 117 -0.34 -14.85 -10.89
C ALA A 117 -1.05 -14.07 -9.78
N ALA A 118 -1.75 -14.75 -8.85
CA ALA A 118 -2.39 -14.11 -7.72
C ALA A 118 -1.36 -13.52 -6.73
N ALA A 119 -0.27 -14.24 -6.46
CA ALA A 119 0.81 -13.76 -5.60
C ALA A 119 1.49 -12.51 -6.20
N MET A 120 1.79 -12.54 -7.51
CA MET A 120 2.35 -11.39 -8.22
C MET A 120 1.42 -10.16 -8.18
N THR A 121 0.11 -10.37 -8.35
CA THR A 121 -0.88 -9.29 -8.27
C THR A 121 -0.91 -8.65 -6.88
N GLN A 122 -0.83 -9.46 -5.82
CA GLN A 122 -0.79 -8.95 -4.45
C GLN A 122 0.52 -8.21 -4.14
N PHE A 123 1.65 -8.70 -4.67
CA PHE A 123 2.92 -7.99 -4.59
C PHE A 123 2.87 -6.64 -5.29
N GLU A 124 2.28 -6.58 -6.49
CA GLU A 124 2.11 -5.33 -7.25
C GLU A 124 1.26 -4.30 -6.48
N HIS A 125 0.15 -4.73 -5.88
CA HIS A 125 -0.65 -3.84 -5.02
C HIS A 125 0.15 -3.33 -3.81
N ALA A 126 0.97 -4.18 -3.18
CA ALA A 126 1.82 -3.76 -2.07
C ALA A 126 2.89 -2.75 -2.53
N ARG A 127 3.51 -2.97 -3.70
CA ARG A 127 4.47 -2.05 -4.32
C ARG A 127 3.88 -0.66 -4.56
N ILE A 128 2.68 -0.60 -5.13
CA ILE A 128 1.97 0.67 -5.38
C ILE A 128 1.78 1.46 -4.07
N ASN A 129 1.37 0.79 -2.99
CA ASN A 129 1.22 1.45 -1.69
C ASN A 129 2.56 1.98 -1.14
N VAL A 130 3.65 1.22 -1.29
CA VAL A 130 4.99 1.70 -0.90
C VAL A 130 5.35 2.98 -1.66
N GLU A 131 5.10 3.03 -2.97
CA GLU A 131 5.41 4.20 -3.80
C GLU A 131 4.59 5.43 -3.41
N LEU A 132 3.30 5.25 -3.16
CA LEU A 132 2.41 6.34 -2.73
C LEU A 132 2.91 6.97 -1.44
N TYR A 133 3.19 6.15 -0.42
CA TYR A 133 3.69 6.65 0.86
C TYR A 133 5.12 7.19 0.78
N HIS A 134 5.99 6.58 -0.04
CA HIS A 134 7.34 7.09 -0.25
C HIS A 134 7.32 8.48 -0.90
N ARG A 135 6.49 8.69 -1.92
CA ARG A 135 6.34 10.00 -2.56
C ARG A 135 5.83 11.05 -1.57
N ALA A 136 4.78 10.74 -0.82
CA ALA A 136 4.25 11.65 0.19
C ALA A 136 5.29 12.00 1.27
N LEU A 137 6.08 11.02 1.73
CA LEU A 137 7.16 11.25 2.69
C LEU A 137 8.25 12.15 2.12
N THR A 138 8.72 11.89 0.89
CA THR A 138 9.72 12.73 0.23
C THR A 138 9.24 14.17 0.10
N GLU A 139 7.97 14.38 -0.29
CA GLU A 139 7.38 15.73 -0.37
C GLU A 139 7.39 16.46 0.98
N VAL A 140 7.20 15.75 2.10
CA VAL A 140 7.24 16.32 3.45
C VAL A 140 8.67 16.64 3.88
N ILE A 141 9.63 15.76 3.59
CA ILE A 141 11.06 15.98 3.88
C ILE A 141 11.62 17.16 3.09
N ASP A 142 11.27 17.28 1.81
CA ASP A 142 11.77 18.37 0.97
C ASP A 142 11.21 19.73 1.40
N ALA A 143 9.98 19.77 1.92
CA ALA A 143 9.37 21.00 2.44
C ALA A 143 10.03 21.54 3.72
N ASP A 144 10.73 20.69 4.49
CA ASP A 144 11.49 21.10 5.69
C ASP A 144 12.80 21.82 5.33
N ARG A 145 13.28 21.64 4.09
CA ARG A 145 14.55 22.20 3.60
C ARG A 145 14.40 23.56 2.94
N THR A 146 13.18 24.07 2.82
CA THR A 146 12.82 25.34 2.15
C THR A 146 12.24 26.33 3.15
#